data_AF-A0A1Q7JCS0-F1
#
_entry.id   AF-A0A1Q7JCS0-F1
#
_cell.length_a   1.000
_cell.length_b   1.000
_cell.length_c   1.000
_cell.angle_alpha   90.00
_cell.angle_beta   90.00
_cell.angle_gamma   90.00
#
_symmetry.space_group_name_H-M   'P 1'
#
loop_
_entity.id
_entity.type
_entity.pdbx_description
1 polymer ?
#
loop_
_entity_poly.entity_id
_entity_poly.type
_entity_poly.pdbx_seq_one_letter_code
_entity_poly.pdbx_strand_id
1 'polypeptide(L)'
;MTASAVSTVSAEDLHGIPAAQVEELLEGRSAGVQVIRLSSGGISVQIRGRSSIYGDTEPLYVVDGMPVAVTTRHGLSWLNPGDIERIDILKDASATAIYGVRGANGVVVITTRHGQRRPD
;
A
#
# COMPACT_ATOMS: atom_id res chain seq x y z
N MET A 1 -23.96 4.87 4.82
CA MET A 1 -22.57 4.43 5.03
C MET A 1 -21.72 5.10 3.96
N THR A 2 -21.09 6.24 4.26
CA THR A 2 -20.18 6.91 3.31
C THR A 2 -18.87 6.15 3.30
N ALA A 3 -18.66 5.27 2.32
CA ALA A 3 -17.39 4.57 2.17
C ALA A 3 -16.31 5.61 1.81
N SER A 4 -15.37 5.86 2.72
CA SER A 4 -14.26 6.77 2.47
C SER A 4 -13.42 6.26 1.30
N ALA A 5 -13.22 7.11 0.29
CA ALA A 5 -12.41 6.82 -0.90
C ALA A 5 -10.91 6.63 -0.59
N VAL A 6 -10.49 7.15 0.56
CA VAL A 6 -9.12 7.08 1.06
C VAL A 6 -9.15 6.49 2.47
N SER A 7 -8.21 5.61 2.78
CA SER A 7 -7.98 5.14 4.15
C SER A 7 -6.53 5.39 4.54
N THR A 8 -6.37 6.09 5.64
CA THR A 8 -5.08 6.48 6.17
C THR A 8 -4.73 5.58 7.37
N VAL A 9 -3.50 5.12 7.42
CA VAL A 9 -2.91 4.38 8.54
C VAL A 9 -1.69 5.17 9.01
N SER A 10 -1.74 5.74 10.21
CA SER A 10 -0.65 6.58 10.74
C SER A 10 0.40 5.75 11.50
N ALA A 11 1.58 6.30 11.72
CA ALA A 11 2.68 5.61 12.43
C ALA A 11 2.28 5.10 13.82
N GLU A 12 1.39 5.81 14.51
CA GLU A 12 0.80 5.41 15.79
C GLU A 12 -0.01 4.11 15.67
N ASP A 13 -0.78 3.92 14.58
CA ASP A 13 -1.50 2.69 14.29
C ASP A 13 -0.56 1.53 13.96
N LEU A 14 0.64 1.85 13.49
CA LEU A 14 1.69 0.90 13.08
C LEU A 14 2.64 0.54 14.22
N HIS A 15 2.65 1.32 15.30
CA HIS A 15 3.63 1.19 16.36
C HIS A 15 3.42 -0.10 17.15
N GLY A 16 4.50 -0.87 17.33
CA GLY A 16 4.47 -2.13 18.09
C GLY A 16 3.92 -3.33 17.32
N ILE A 17 3.59 -3.18 16.04
CA ILE A 17 3.23 -4.33 15.19
C ILE A 17 4.50 -4.99 14.68
N PRO A 18 4.74 -6.27 14.98
CA PRO A 18 5.79 -7.03 14.32
C PRO A 18 5.37 -7.30 12.87
N ALA A 19 6.00 -6.59 11.94
CA ALA A 19 5.86 -6.83 10.50
C ALA A 19 7.25 -6.98 9.89
N ALA A 20 7.44 -8.03 9.09
CA ALA A 20 8.67 -8.24 8.35
C ALA A 20 8.72 -7.37 7.07
N GLN A 21 7.55 -7.02 6.54
CA GLN A 21 7.39 -6.23 5.32
C GLN A 21 6.27 -5.20 5.48
N VAL A 22 6.37 -4.09 4.74
CA VAL A 22 5.42 -2.97 4.85
C VAL A 22 4.00 -3.40 4.45
N GLU A 23 3.85 -4.34 3.54
CA GLU A 23 2.57 -4.87 3.09
C GLU A 23 1.79 -5.56 4.21
N GLU A 24 2.48 -6.19 5.16
CA GLU A 24 1.83 -6.84 6.32
C GLU A 24 1.17 -5.82 7.24
N LEU A 25 1.71 -4.60 7.29
CA LEU A 25 1.12 -3.53 8.08
C LEU A 25 -0.27 -3.12 7.58
N LEU A 26 -0.62 -3.42 6.32
CA LEU A 26 -1.93 -3.11 5.76
C LEU A 26 -3.02 -4.11 6.22
N GLU A 27 -2.62 -5.25 6.77
CA GLU A 27 -3.53 -6.32 7.17
C GLU A 27 -4.48 -5.83 8.26
N GLY A 28 -5.79 -5.90 7.97
CA GLY A 28 -6.83 -5.51 8.93
C GLY A 28 -6.93 -4.00 9.21
N ARG A 29 -6.10 -3.14 8.61
CA ARG A 29 -6.13 -1.68 8.88
C ARG A 29 -7.19 -0.92 8.12
N SER A 30 -7.65 -1.48 7.02
CA SER A 30 -8.55 -0.76 6.12
C SER A 30 -9.52 -1.73 5.46
N ALA A 31 -10.82 -1.41 5.56
CA ALA A 31 -11.88 -2.21 4.96
C ALA A 31 -11.66 -2.37 3.45
N GLY A 32 -11.80 -3.60 2.97
CA GLY A 32 -11.60 -3.94 1.56
C GLY A 32 -10.14 -4.11 1.15
N VAL A 33 -9.17 -4.03 2.06
CA VAL A 33 -7.77 -4.39 1.78
C VAL A 33 -7.54 -5.82 2.25
N GLN A 34 -7.05 -6.67 1.35
CA GLN A 34 -6.66 -8.04 1.64
C GLN A 34 -5.16 -8.20 1.41
N VAL A 35 -4.49 -8.81 2.38
CA VAL A 35 -3.06 -9.15 2.31
C VAL A 35 -2.97 -10.67 2.23
N ILE A 36 -2.36 -11.18 1.16
CA ILE A 36 -2.26 -12.61 0.87
C ILE A 36 -0.78 -12.98 0.88
N ARG A 37 -0.38 -13.81 1.84
CA ARG A 37 0.94 -14.44 1.85
C ARG A 37 0.95 -15.61 0.87
N LEU A 38 1.83 -15.55 -0.12
CA LEU A 38 2.03 -16.61 -1.09
C LEU A 38 2.95 -17.69 -0.53
N SER A 39 2.75 -18.94 -0.94
CA SER A 39 3.62 -20.06 -0.58
C SER A 39 5.08 -19.89 -1.04
N SER A 40 5.33 -19.00 -2.00
CA SER A 40 6.65 -18.61 -2.47
C SER A 40 7.40 -17.65 -1.54
N GLY A 41 6.78 -17.21 -0.44
CA GLY A 41 7.33 -16.21 0.49
C GLY A 41 7.09 -14.75 0.09
N GLY A 42 6.35 -14.53 -1.00
CA GLY A 42 5.90 -13.21 -1.44
C GLY A 42 4.61 -12.75 -0.76
N ILE A 43 4.31 -11.46 -0.86
CA ILE A 43 3.06 -10.87 -0.36
C ILE A 43 2.33 -10.19 -1.52
N SER A 44 1.05 -10.51 -1.68
CA SER A 44 0.14 -9.86 -2.62
C SER A 44 -0.89 -9.04 -1.85
N VAL A 45 -1.10 -7.79 -2.27
CA VAL A 45 -2.11 -6.90 -1.68
C VAL A 45 -3.22 -6.71 -2.71
N GLN A 46 -4.48 -6.80 -2.27
CA GLN A 46 -5.65 -6.57 -3.10
C GLN A 46 -6.57 -5.54 -2.47
N ILE A 47 -6.97 -4.54 -3.25
CA ILE A 47 -7.87 -3.46 -2.80
C ILE A 47 -9.22 -3.64 -3.48
N ARG A 48 -10.27 -3.79 -2.67
CA ARG A 48 -11.66 -4.10 -3.07
C ARG A 48 -11.80 -5.44 -3.79
N GLY A 49 -10.96 -6.40 -3.43
CA GLY A 49 -10.95 -7.75 -4.01
C GLY A 49 -10.17 -7.82 -5.32
N ARG A 50 -10.19 -9.00 -5.94
CA ARG A 50 -9.51 -9.28 -7.21
C ARG A 50 -10.29 -8.66 -8.37
N SER A 51 -9.69 -7.68 -9.05
CA SER A 51 -10.22 -7.02 -10.24
C SER A 51 -10.11 -7.89 -11.50
N SER A 52 -9.31 -8.95 -11.48
CA SER A 52 -9.12 -9.88 -12.60
C SER A 52 -8.90 -11.31 -12.11
N ILE A 53 -9.36 -12.28 -12.91
CA ILE A 53 -9.14 -13.72 -12.71
C ILE A 53 -7.78 -14.15 -13.32
N TYR A 54 -7.26 -13.38 -14.28
CA TYR A 54 -6.11 -13.74 -15.11
C TYR A 54 -5.02 -12.65 -15.21
N GLY A 55 -5.19 -11.51 -14.56
CA GLY A 55 -4.29 -10.34 -14.63
C GLY A 55 -3.66 -9.98 -13.29
N ASP A 56 -2.69 -9.07 -13.34
CA ASP A 56 -2.04 -8.48 -12.16
C ASP A 56 -3.08 -7.71 -11.32
N THR A 57 -3.19 -8.06 -10.04
CA THR A 57 -4.17 -7.48 -9.11
C THR A 57 -3.51 -6.53 -8.10
N GLU A 58 -2.21 -6.34 -8.23
CA GLU A 58 -1.45 -5.56 -7.27
C GLU A 58 -1.77 -4.06 -7.45
N PRO A 59 -1.83 -3.32 -6.34
CA PRO A 59 -1.97 -1.88 -6.41
C PRO A 59 -0.68 -1.24 -6.91
N LEU A 60 -0.78 -0.01 -7.40
CA LEU A 60 0.41 0.80 -7.59
C LEU A 60 0.92 1.25 -6.21
N TYR A 61 2.20 1.02 -5.96
CA TYR A 61 2.87 1.56 -4.77
C TYR A 61 3.55 2.88 -5.12
N VAL A 62 3.42 3.85 -4.23
CA VAL A 62 4.04 5.17 -4.34
C VAL A 62 4.77 5.42 -3.05
N VAL A 63 6.09 5.62 -3.09
CA VAL A 63 6.91 5.90 -1.91
C VAL A 63 7.44 7.32 -2.04
N ASP A 64 7.15 8.17 -1.06
CA ASP A 64 7.59 9.57 -1.02
C ASP A 64 7.26 10.35 -2.32
N GLY A 65 6.09 10.07 -2.89
CA GLY A 65 5.58 10.70 -4.13
C GLY A 65 6.08 10.04 -5.42
N MET A 66 6.96 9.06 -5.36
CA MET A 66 7.50 8.37 -6.53
C MET A 66 6.85 6.99 -6.70
N PRO A 67 6.25 6.68 -7.88
CA PRO A 67 5.67 5.37 -8.14
C PRO A 67 6.78 4.31 -8.25
N VAL A 68 6.68 3.26 -7.45
CA VAL A 68 7.62 2.13 -7.45
C VAL A 68 6.94 0.91 -8.05
N ALA A 69 7.62 0.26 -8.99
CA ALA A 69 7.20 -1.04 -9.50
C ALA A 69 7.72 -2.11 -8.53
N VAL A 70 6.81 -2.80 -7.88
CA VAL A 70 7.15 -3.95 -7.03
C VAL A 70 6.70 -5.23 -7.71
N THR A 71 7.35 -6.34 -7.35
CA THR A 71 6.90 -7.68 -7.77
C THR A 71 6.37 -8.39 -6.55
N THR A 72 5.39 -9.28 -6.70
CA THR A 72 4.79 -10.03 -5.58
C THR A 72 5.82 -10.80 -4.74
N ARG A 73 6.99 -11.11 -5.32
CA ARG A 73 8.06 -11.88 -4.67
C ARG A 73 8.96 -11.05 -3.75
N HIS A 74 9.17 -9.77 -4.07
CA HIS A 74 10.09 -8.90 -3.32
C HIS A 74 9.40 -7.68 -2.71
N GLY A 75 8.20 -7.34 -3.18
CA GLY A 75 7.35 -6.30 -2.62
C GLY A 75 8.13 -5.02 -2.30
N LEU A 76 7.94 -4.58 -1.06
CA LEU A 76 8.63 -3.48 -0.40
C LEU A 76 9.63 -4.00 0.65
N SER A 77 10.21 -5.18 0.45
CA SER A 77 11.21 -5.75 1.39
C SER A 77 12.45 -4.87 1.60
N TRP A 78 12.72 -3.95 0.68
CA TRP A 78 13.80 -2.95 0.77
C TRP A 78 13.44 -1.76 1.68
N LEU A 79 12.16 -1.58 2.01
CA LEU A 79 11.65 -0.51 2.84
C LEU A 79 11.39 -1.04 4.25
N ASN A 80 12.01 -0.40 5.24
CA ASN A 80 11.84 -0.80 6.64
C ASN A 80 10.44 -0.36 7.14
N PRO A 81 9.62 -1.28 7.70
CA PRO A 81 8.37 -0.94 8.38
C PRO A 81 8.57 0.11 9.49
N GLY A 82 9.73 0.08 10.15
CA GLY A 82 10.15 1.03 11.18
C GLY A 82 10.51 2.43 10.68
N ASP A 83 10.46 2.69 9.37
CA ASP A 83 10.66 4.03 8.79
C ASP A 83 9.37 4.62 8.21
N ILE A 84 8.25 3.89 8.29
CA ILE A 84 6.95 4.34 7.79
C ILE A 84 6.33 5.35 8.74
N GLU A 85 5.99 6.52 8.19
CA GLU A 85 5.28 7.56 8.91
C GLU A 85 3.76 7.44 8.71
N ARG A 86 3.33 7.20 7.47
CA ARG A 86 1.93 7.05 7.13
C ARG A 86 1.76 6.24 5.85
N ILE A 87 0.69 5.47 5.79
CA ILE A 87 0.25 4.79 4.58
C ILE A 87 -1.16 5.26 4.22
N ASP A 88 -1.32 5.82 3.03
CA ASP A 88 -2.59 6.27 2.48
C ASP A 88 -3.01 5.32 1.35
N ILE A 89 -4.17 4.70 1.52
CA ILE A 89 -4.73 3.70 0.61
C ILE A 89 -5.87 4.33 -0.17
N LEU A 90 -5.65 4.55 -1.46
CA LEU A 90 -6.59 5.13 -2.40
C LEU A 90 -7.37 4.00 -3.08
N LYS A 91 -8.69 3.95 -2.85
CA LYS A 91 -9.55 2.81 -3.22
C LYS A 91 -10.59 3.11 -4.29
N ASP A 92 -10.73 4.37 -4.66
CA ASP A 92 -11.75 4.82 -5.60
C ASP A 92 -11.12 5.52 -6.80
N ALA A 93 -11.83 5.46 -7.94
CA ALA A 93 -11.36 5.99 -9.21
C ALA A 93 -11.00 7.48 -9.13
N SER A 94 -11.76 8.24 -8.35
CA SER A 94 -11.51 9.68 -8.14
C SER A 94 -10.17 9.95 -7.45
N ALA A 95 -9.78 9.08 -6.53
CA ALA A 95 -8.57 9.21 -5.73
C ALA A 95 -7.33 8.65 -6.46
N THR A 96 -7.54 7.67 -7.36
CA THR A 96 -6.46 7.06 -8.15
C THR A 96 -6.28 7.69 -9.53
N ALA A 97 -7.19 8.57 -9.97
CA ALA A 97 -7.17 9.21 -11.30
C ALA A 97 -5.83 9.88 -11.66
N ILE A 98 -5.14 10.46 -10.67
CA ILE A 98 -3.84 11.11 -10.84
C ILE A 98 -2.75 10.10 -11.26
N TYR A 99 -2.91 8.83 -10.91
CA TYR A 99 -1.98 7.74 -11.21
C TYR A 99 -2.35 6.95 -12.48
N GLY A 100 -3.42 7.33 -13.17
CA GLY A 100 -3.86 6.76 -14.44
C GLY A 100 -4.18 5.26 -14.35
N VAL A 101 -3.94 4.53 -15.45
CA VAL A 101 -4.27 3.09 -15.58
C VAL A 101 -3.59 2.21 -14.53
N ARG A 102 -2.44 2.63 -14.00
CA ARG A 102 -1.69 1.88 -12.98
C ARG A 102 -2.39 1.91 -11.62
N GLY A 103 -3.21 2.93 -11.36
CA GLY A 103 -4.04 3.04 -10.15
C GLY A 103 -5.40 2.34 -10.25
N ALA A 104 -5.67 1.58 -11.31
CA ALA A 104 -6.96 0.90 -11.51
C ALA A 104 -7.25 -0.16 -10.43
N ASN A 105 -6.20 -0.80 -9.90
CA ASN A 105 -6.29 -1.77 -8.79
C ASN A 105 -6.20 -1.11 -7.41
N GLY A 106 -6.25 0.22 -7.34
CA GLY A 106 -5.96 1.00 -6.14
C GLY A 106 -4.50 1.46 -6.09
N VAL A 107 -4.22 2.39 -5.18
CA VAL A 107 -2.88 2.95 -4.98
C VAL A 107 -2.56 2.97 -3.49
N VAL A 108 -1.37 2.50 -3.14
CA VAL A 108 -0.83 2.52 -1.78
C VAL A 108 0.28 3.58 -1.76
N VAL A 109 -0.01 4.71 -1.14
CA VAL A 109 0.95 5.81 -0.95
C VAL A 109 1.60 5.66 0.40
N ILE A 110 2.91 5.61 0.43
CA ILE A 110 3.73 5.41 1.61
C ILE A 110 4.57 6.66 1.78
N THR A 111 4.44 7.27 2.96
CA THR A 111 5.29 8.39 3.38
C THR A 111 6.29 7.86 4.40
N THR A 112 7.57 8.06 4.14
CA THR A 112 8.64 7.68 5.06
C THR A 112 9.02 8.86 5.96
N ARG A 113 9.51 8.55 7.17
CA ARG A 113 10.04 9.57 8.10
C ARG A 113 11.19 10.37 7.50
N HIS A 114 11.91 9.80 6.53
CA HIS A 114 13.05 10.44 5.88
C HIS A 114 12.62 11.44 4.80
N GLY A 115 11.56 11.14 4.04
CA GLY A 115 11.00 12.04 3.03
C GLY A 115 10.45 13.36 3.60
N GLN A 116 10.14 13.39 4.89
CA GLN A 116 9.68 14.59 5.60
C GLN A 116 10.77 15.56 6.04
N ARG A 117 12.06 15.20 5.94
CA ARG A 117 13.14 16.20 6.06
C ARG A 117 13.07 17.09 4.82
N ARG A 118 12.22 18.11 4.87
CA ARG A 118 12.15 19.17 3.85
C ARG A 118 13.56 19.72 3.61
N PRO A 119 13.97 19.92 2.34
CA PRO A 119 15.07 20.82 2.05
C PRO A 119 14.59 22.24 2.32
N ASP A 120 15.34 22.94 3.14
CA ASP A 120 15.35 24.39 3.35
C ASP A 120 15.68 25.17 2.07
#